data_AF-A0A653IEJ3-F1
#
_entry.id   AF-A0A653IEJ3-F1
#
_cell.length_a   1.000
_cell.length_b   1.000
_cell.length_c   1.000
_cell.angle_alpha   90.00
_cell.angle_beta   90.00
_cell.angle_gamma   90.00
#
_symmetry.space_group_name_H-M   'P 1'
#
loop_
_entity.id
_entity.type
_entity.pdbx_description
1 polymer ?
#
loop_
_entity_poly.entity_id
_entity_poly.type
_entity_poly.pdbx_seq_one_letter_code
_entity_poly.pdbx_strand_id
1 'polypeptide(L)' 'MSNRSSLVSLTTILTIILISLFLLDVITTLSFLVFFIPLSLYMLTLGVSELRHVLREK' A
#
# COMPACT_ATOMS: atom_id res chain seq x y z
N MET A 1 -2.70 -9.29 -17.76
CA MET A 1 -2.26 -9.11 -16.36
C MET A 1 -3.47 -8.63 -15.58
N SER A 2 -3.94 -9.37 -14.57
CA SER A 2 -5.17 -9.01 -13.84
C SER A 2 -5.02 -7.63 -13.18
N ASN A 3 -5.98 -6.72 -13.37
CA ASN A 3 -5.93 -5.34 -12.85
C ASN A 3 -5.61 -5.26 -11.34
N ARG A 4 -5.92 -6.32 -10.58
CA ARG A 4 -5.60 -6.45 -9.16
C ARG A 4 -4.11 -6.60 -8.85
N SER A 5 -3.37 -7.41 -9.59
CA SER A 5 -1.93 -7.59 -9.34
C SER A 5 -1.14 -6.32 -9.67
N SER A 6 -1.60 -5.58 -10.69
CA SER A 6 -1.10 -4.24 -11.03
C SER A 6 -1.35 -3.23 -9.89
N LEU A 7 -2.55 -3.23 -9.30
CA LEU A 7 -2.91 -2.39 -8.15
C LEU A 7 -2.04 -2.65 -6.93
N VAL A 8 -1.82 -3.92 -6.56
CA VAL A 8 -0.94 -4.28 -5.43
C VAL A 8 0.47 -3.76 -5.69
N SER A 9 1.03 -4.03 -6.88
CA SER A 9 2.37 -3.55 -7.25
C SER A 9 2.49 -2.03 -7.20
N LEU A 10 1.49 -1.31 -7.74
CA LEU A 10 1.43 0.15 -7.72
C LEU A 10 1.41 0.70 -6.28
N THR A 11 0.59 0.13 -5.40
CA THR A 11 0.52 0.55 -3.99
C THR A 11 1.84 0.32 -3.26
N THR A 12 2.53 -0.77 -3.55
CA THR A 12 3.85 -1.06 -2.99
C THR A 12 4.88 -0.02 -3.43
N ILE A 13 4.91 0.31 -4.73
CA ILE A 13 5.83 1.33 -5.27
C ILE A 13 5.56 2.69 -4.62
N LEU A 14 4.29 3.11 -4.54
CA LEU A 14 3.87 4.33 -3.87
C LEU A 14 4.33 4.36 -2.41
N THR A 15 4.19 3.24 -1.70
CA THR A 15 4.62 3.12 -0.30
C THR A 15 6.13 3.31 -0.16
N ILE A 16 6.93 2.68 -1.03
CA ILE A 16 8.39 2.82 -1.02
C ILE A 16 8.80 4.28 -1.28
N ILE A 17 8.17 4.95 -2.24
CA ILE A 17 8.43 6.37 -2.53
C ILE A 17 8.09 7.24 -1.32
N LEU A 18 6.94 7.00 -0.68
CA LEU A 18 6.50 7.78 0.47
C LEU A 18 7.45 7.62 1.67
N ILE A 19 7.91 6.39 1.93
CA ILE A 19 8.91 6.09 2.97
C ILE A 19 10.25 6.76 2.63
N SER A 20 10.68 6.70 1.37
CA SER A 20 11.93 7.32 0.93
C SER A 20 11.90 8.84 1.10
N LEU A 21 10.80 9.48 0.72
CA LEU A 21 10.59 10.93 0.91
C LEU A 21 10.62 11.32 2.38
N PHE A 22 10.06 10.48 3.27
CA PHE A 22 10.10 10.72 4.70
C PHE A 22 11.51 10.55 5.29
N LEU A 23 12.23 9.49 4.90
CA LEU A 23 13.61 9.24 5.36
C LEU A 23 14.61 10.32 4.90
N LEU A 24 14.34 10.97 3.78
CA LEU A 24 15.14 12.08 3.25
C LEU A 24 14.73 13.44 3.84
N ASP A 25 13.85 13.49 4.85
CA ASP A 25 13.30 14.70 5.45
C ASP A 25 12.66 15.67 4.42
N VAL A 26 12.23 15.16 3.27
CA VAL A 26 11.58 15.96 2.21
C VAL A 26 10.15 16.32 2.58
N ILE A 27 9.50 15.47 3.38
CA ILE A 27 8.11 15.64 3.83
C ILE A 27 8.02 15.65 5.35
N THR A 28 7.10 16.45 5.89
CA THR A 28 6.89 16.53 7.34
C THR A 28 6.19 15.27 7.87
N THR A 29 6.35 14.99 9.17
CA THR A 29 5.68 13.87 9.86
C THR A 29 4.16 13.92 9.71
N LEU A 30 3.57 15.11 9.76
CA LEU A 30 2.13 15.31 9.55
C LEU A 30 1.71 14.89 8.14
N SER A 31 2.43 15.36 7.11
CA SER A 31 2.18 14.99 5.73
C SER A 31 2.33 13.48 5.53
N PHE A 32 3.39 12.88 6.08
CA PHE A 32 3.61 11.44 6.01
C PHE A 32 2.42 10.66 6.60
N LEU A 33 1.96 11.00 7.80
CA LEU A 33 0.83 10.32 8.44
C LEU A 33 -0.47 10.43 7.63
N VAL A 34 -0.77 11.61 7.09
CA VAL A 34 -1.98 11.85 6.29
C VAL A 34 -2.03 10.96 5.05
N PHE A 35 -0.90 10.71 4.40
CA PHE A 35 -0.86 9.83 3.21
C PHE A 35 -0.64 8.35 3.55
N PHE A 36 0.17 8.05 4.55
CA PHE A 36 0.57 6.69 4.90
C PHE A 36 -0.56 5.91 5.58
N ILE A 37 -1.35 6.55 6.45
CA ILE A 37 -2.45 5.88 7.15
C ILE A 37 -3.51 5.35 6.17
N PRO A 38 -4.08 6.17 5.25
CA PRO A 38 -5.04 5.66 4.26
C PRO A 38 -4.44 4.61 3.34
N LEU A 39 -3.17 4.81 2.92
CA LEU A 39 -2.48 3.89 2.03
C LEU A 39 -2.27 2.51 2.68
N SER A 40 -1.86 2.47 3.94
CA SER A 40 -1.68 1.22 4.71
C SER A 40 -2.99 0.47 4.91
N LEU A 41 -4.09 1.18 5.20
CA LEU A 41 -5.43 0.60 5.30
C LEU A 41 -5.87 0.00 3.95
N TYR A 42 -5.66 0.73 2.86
CA TYR A 42 -5.97 0.22 1.52
C TYR A 42 -5.18 -1.05 1.20
N MET A 43 -3.87 -1.07 1.48
CA MET A 43 -3.02 -2.25 1.28
C MET A 43 -3.47 -3.44 2.12
N LEU A 44 -3.89 -3.20 3.37
CA LEU A 44 -4.39 -4.24 4.26
C LEU A 44 -5.69 -4.86 3.73
N THR A 45 -6.61 -4.04 3.20
CA THR A 45 -7.86 -4.55 2.60
C THR A 45 -7.58 -5.38 1.35
N LEU A 46 -6.62 -4.98 0.52
CA LEU A 46 -6.18 -5.76 -0.64
C LEU A 46 -5.57 -7.10 -0.19
N GLY A 47 -4.68 -7.08 0.79
CA GLY A 47 -4.06 -8.29 1.35
C GLY A 47 -5.07 -9.27 1.95
N VAL A 48 -6.05 -8.77 2.70
CA VAL A 48 -7.15 -9.59 3.26
C VAL A 48 -8.03 -10.15 2.14
N SER A 49 -8.34 -9.35 1.10
CA SER A 49 -9.11 -9.84 -0.04
C SER A 49 -8.37 -10.94 -0.79
N GLU A 50 -7.05 -10.83 -0.97
CA GLU A 50 -6.24 -11.83 -1.65
C GLU A 50 -6.14 -13.11 -0.81
N LEU A 51 -5.87 -12.97 0.49
CA LEU A 51 -5.83 -14.09 1.43
C LEU A 51 -7.17 -14.85 1.46
N ARG A 52 -8.28 -14.12 1.50
CA ARG A 52 -9.62 -14.71 1.47
C ARG A 52 -9.89 -15.42 0.14
N HIS A 53 -9.42 -14.89 -0.98
CA HIS A 53 -9.57 -15.53 -2.28
C HIS A 53 -8.83 -16.87 -2.32
N VAL A 54 -7.57 -16.89 -1.91
CA VAL A 54 -6.73 -18.10 -1.85
C VAL A 54 -7.31 -19.16 -0.89
N LEU A 55 -7.84 -18.74 0.26
CA LEU A 55 -8.47 -19.65 1.23
C LEU A 55 -9.83 -20.19 0.78
N ARG A 56 -10.51 -19.53 -0.17
CA ARG A 56 -11.83 -19.93 -0.67
C ARG A 56 -11.76 -20.81 -1.91
N GLU A 57 -10.63 -20.77 -2.62
CA GLU A 57 -10.31 -21.69 -3.73
C GLU A 57 -9.60 -22.99 -3.27
N LYS A 58 -9.34 -23.12 -1.97
CA LYS A 58 -8.89 -24.36 -1.31
C LYS A 58 -10.04 -25.00 -0.54
#